data_AF-A0A971T242-F1
#
_entry.id   AF-A0A971T242-F1
#
_cell.length_a   1.000
_cell.length_b   1.000
_cell.length_c   1.000
_cell.angle_alpha   90.00
_cell.angle_beta   90.00
_cell.angle_gamma   90.00
#
_symmetry.space_group_name_H-M   'P 1'
#
loop_
_entity.id
_entity.type
_entity.pdbx_description
1 polymer ?
#
loop_
_entity_poly.entity_id
_entity_poly.type
_entity_poly.pdbx_seq_one_letter_code
_entity_poly.pdbx_strand_id
1 'polypeptide(L)'
;MGNDFLKIWFEGFDRTIREMNPEARSAFFRPCAKACSDSYPAKIFVEAYADSTDRDDFLKKIPERMEGVAIEKNDDGSVAFEFPECYCELYRQGYVTAPELCECSRLSLIDNFEAAMGPGCVEVELIRSILGGADTCRLLVRFLRG
;
A
#
# COMPACT_ATOMS: atom_id res chain seq x y z
N MET A 1 3.57 20.58 25.25
CA MET A 1 3.51 19.23 25.85
C MET A 1 3.28 18.27 24.71
N GLY A 2 4.39 17.76 24.17
CA GLY A 2 4.41 17.04 22.90
C GLY A 2 3.91 15.60 23.04
N ASN A 3 3.75 14.94 21.91
CA ASN A 3 3.13 13.63 21.72
C ASN A 3 3.87 12.42 22.39
N ASP A 4 4.54 12.64 23.53
CA ASP A 4 5.36 11.63 24.20
C ASP A 4 4.54 10.43 24.64
N PHE A 5 3.30 10.65 25.09
CA PHE A 5 2.37 9.56 25.38
C PHE A 5 2.09 8.70 24.13
N LEU A 6 1.83 9.31 22.97
CA LEU A 6 1.56 8.54 21.74
C LEU A 6 2.79 7.76 21.30
N LYS A 7 3.99 8.33 21.39
CA LYS A 7 5.22 7.59 21.08
C LYS A 7 5.37 6.35 21.95
N ILE A 8 5.23 6.49 23.28
CA ILE A 8 5.28 5.37 24.23
C ILE A 8 4.18 4.34 23.95
N TRP A 9 2.97 4.79 23.63
CA TRP A 9 1.87 3.88 23.29
C TRP A 9 2.18 3.08 22.02
N PHE A 10 2.70 3.75 20.99
CA PHE A 10 3.05 3.12 19.73
C PHE A 10 4.29 2.20 19.82
N GLU A 11 5.15 2.33 20.82
CA GLU A 11 6.20 1.32 21.09
C GLU A 11 5.59 -0.06 21.40
N GLY A 12 4.48 -0.09 22.14
CA GLY A 12 3.73 -1.33 22.41
C GLY A 12 3.10 -1.91 21.14
N PHE A 13 2.53 -1.04 20.30
CA PHE A 13 2.01 -1.41 18.99
C PHE A 13 3.11 -1.98 18.07
N ASP A 14 4.24 -1.29 17.93
CA ASP A 14 5.38 -1.66 17.08
C ASP A 14 5.93 -3.03 17.46
N ARG A 15 6.08 -3.29 18.78
CA ARG A 15 6.49 -4.61 19.29
C ARG A 15 5.49 -5.70 18.93
N THR A 16 4.20 -5.42 19.10
CA THR A 16 3.15 -6.42 18.89
C THR A 16 3.11 -6.85 17.43
N ILE A 17 3.14 -5.91 16.48
CA ILE A 17 3.06 -6.25 15.05
C ILE A 17 4.29 -7.02 14.51
N ARG A 18 5.46 -6.89 15.16
CA ARG A 18 6.66 -7.69 14.89
C ARG A 18 6.49 -9.16 15.28
N GLU A 19 5.80 -9.40 16.38
CA GLU A 19 5.61 -10.74 16.96
C GLU A 19 4.40 -11.48 16.34
N MET A 20 3.48 -10.76 15.70
CA MET A 20 2.33 -11.35 15.02
C MET A 20 2.75 -12.27 13.86
N ASN A 21 2.11 -13.44 13.78
CA ASN A 21 2.18 -14.26 12.57
C ASN A 21 1.51 -13.54 11.37
N PRO A 22 1.86 -13.91 10.13
CA PRO A 22 1.36 -13.24 8.93
C PRO A 22 -0.17 -13.19 8.81
N GLU A 23 -0.87 -14.25 9.20
CA GLU A 23 -2.33 -14.35 9.10
C GLU A 23 -3.02 -13.38 10.06
N ALA A 24 -2.59 -13.39 11.33
CA ALA A 24 -3.11 -12.49 12.36
C ALA A 24 -2.80 -11.03 12.02
N ARG A 25 -1.58 -10.75 11.52
CA ARG A 25 -1.18 -9.42 11.08
C ARG A 25 -2.02 -8.92 9.91
N SER A 26 -2.30 -9.78 8.94
CA SER A 26 -3.17 -9.46 7.81
C SER A 26 -4.60 -9.14 8.26
N ALA A 27 -5.14 -9.94 9.19
CA ALA A 27 -6.47 -9.70 9.77
C ALA A 27 -6.51 -8.39 10.56
N PHE A 28 -5.47 -8.12 11.34
CA PHE A 28 -5.33 -6.90 12.15
C PHE A 28 -5.26 -5.64 11.27
N PHE A 29 -4.46 -5.65 10.20
CA PHE A 29 -4.29 -4.48 9.33
C PHE A 29 -5.40 -4.28 8.31
N ARG A 30 -6.25 -5.28 8.05
CA ARG A 30 -7.35 -5.17 7.07
C ARG A 30 -8.22 -3.91 7.24
N PRO A 31 -8.78 -3.59 8.43
CA PRO A 31 -9.57 -2.37 8.61
C PRO A 31 -8.73 -1.09 8.44
N CYS A 32 -7.46 -1.11 8.85
CA CYS A 32 -6.55 0.03 8.69
C CYS A 32 -6.22 0.30 7.21
N ALA A 33 -5.96 -0.77 6.45
CA ALA A 33 -5.70 -0.73 5.02
C ALA A 33 -6.90 -0.18 4.26
N LYS A 34 -8.12 -0.63 4.60
CA LYS A 34 -9.35 -0.11 4.02
C LYS A 34 -9.55 1.37 4.32
N ALA A 35 -9.33 1.79 5.57
CA ALA A 35 -9.41 3.19 5.95
C ALA A 35 -8.35 4.06 5.22
N CYS A 36 -7.14 3.54 5.03
CA CYS A 36 -6.10 4.20 4.26
C CYS A 36 -6.50 4.35 2.79
N SER A 37 -6.99 3.28 2.17
CA SER A 37 -7.52 3.26 0.80
C SER A 37 -8.66 4.28 0.62
N ASP A 38 -9.64 4.29 1.52
CA ASP A 38 -10.80 5.18 1.46
C ASP A 38 -10.47 6.66 1.70
N SER A 39 -9.33 6.96 2.36
CA SER A 39 -8.96 8.33 2.69
C SER A 39 -8.63 9.19 1.47
N TYR A 40 -8.10 8.57 0.41
CA TYR A 40 -7.72 9.26 -0.83
C TYR A 40 -7.40 8.29 -2.00
N PRO A 41 -6.54 7.25 -1.84
CA PRO A 41 -6.04 6.49 -2.99
C PRO A 41 -7.11 5.75 -3.80
N ALA A 42 -8.13 5.17 -3.16
CA ALA A 42 -9.20 4.45 -3.85
C ALA A 42 -9.90 5.32 -4.89
N LYS A 43 -10.15 6.59 -4.55
CA LYS A 43 -10.80 7.55 -5.45
C LYS A 43 -9.98 7.74 -6.73
N ILE A 44 -8.66 7.86 -6.61
CA ILE A 44 -7.76 8.01 -7.76
C ILE A 44 -7.85 6.79 -8.68
N PHE A 45 -7.86 5.57 -8.11
CA PHE A 45 -7.96 4.35 -8.88
C PHE A 45 -9.31 4.23 -9.60
N VAL A 46 -10.41 4.54 -8.92
CA VAL A 46 -11.76 4.53 -9.50
C VAL A 46 -11.87 5.52 -10.66
N GLU A 47 -11.43 6.77 -10.46
CA GLU A 47 -11.49 7.79 -11.51
C GLU A 47 -10.55 7.44 -12.67
N ALA A 48 -9.34 6.97 -12.39
CA ALA A 48 -8.39 6.56 -13.42
C ALA A 48 -8.97 5.41 -14.25
N TYR A 49 -9.59 4.41 -13.62
CA TYR A 49 -10.19 3.27 -14.32
C TYR A 49 -11.38 3.69 -15.19
N ALA A 50 -12.28 4.53 -14.66
CA ALA A 50 -13.44 5.03 -15.39
C ALA A 50 -13.06 5.85 -16.64
N ASP A 51 -11.95 6.58 -16.58
CA ASP A 51 -11.46 7.42 -17.68
C ASP A 51 -10.54 6.68 -18.66
N SER A 52 -10.40 5.37 -18.52
CA SER A 52 -9.44 4.56 -19.29
C SER A 52 -10.08 3.71 -20.37
N THR A 53 -9.40 3.59 -21.50
CA THR A 53 -9.83 2.72 -22.60
C THR A 53 -9.44 1.26 -22.39
N ASP A 54 -8.33 1.03 -21.69
CA ASP A 54 -7.79 -0.28 -21.37
C ASP A 54 -6.92 -0.21 -20.10
N ARG A 55 -6.39 -1.37 -19.69
CA ARG A 55 -5.54 -1.48 -18.50
C ARG A 55 -4.24 -0.68 -18.60
N ASP A 56 -3.69 -0.56 -19.81
CA ASP A 56 -2.43 0.14 -20.02
C ASP A 56 -2.59 1.65 -19.88
N ASP A 57 -3.72 2.19 -20.36
CA ASP A 57 -4.15 3.57 -20.13
C ASP A 57 -4.45 3.82 -18.64
N PHE A 58 -5.16 2.89 -17.98
CA PHE A 58 -5.44 2.95 -16.54
C PHE A 58 -4.17 3.09 -15.70
N LEU A 59 -3.17 2.23 -15.95
CA LEU A 59 -1.92 2.26 -15.21
C LEU A 59 -1.09 3.53 -15.47
N LYS A 60 -1.24 4.19 -16.63
CA LYS A 60 -0.58 5.47 -16.89
C LYS A 60 -1.23 6.64 -16.13
N LYS A 61 -2.56 6.61 -15.95
CA LYS A 61 -3.29 7.68 -15.26
C LYS A 61 -3.08 7.72 -13.76
N ILE A 62 -2.71 6.60 -13.12
CA ILE A 62 -2.45 6.56 -11.67
C ILE A 62 -1.32 7.55 -11.27
N PRO A 63 -0.08 7.46 -11.81
CA PRO A 63 1.00 8.40 -11.47
C PRO A 63 0.75 9.83 -11.94
N GLU A 64 -0.13 10.06 -12.93
CA GLU A 64 -0.56 11.41 -13.34
C GLU A 64 -1.45 12.08 -12.29
N ARG A 65 -2.14 11.30 -11.46
CA ARG A 65 -3.14 11.77 -10.49
C ARG A 65 -2.72 11.60 -9.03
N MET A 66 -1.72 10.76 -8.78
CA MET A 66 -1.16 10.49 -7.46
C MET A 66 0.35 10.69 -7.53
N GLU A 67 0.84 11.74 -6.88
CA GLU A 67 2.27 11.99 -6.76
C GLU A 67 2.95 10.89 -5.93
N GLY A 68 4.23 10.65 -6.20
CA GLY A 68 5.03 9.75 -5.37
C GLY A 68 4.93 8.26 -5.71
N VAL A 69 4.30 7.90 -6.83
CA VAL A 69 4.29 6.52 -7.34
C VAL A 69 4.87 6.47 -8.75
N ALA A 70 5.72 5.47 -8.99
CA ALA A 70 6.10 5.05 -10.33
C ALA A 70 5.57 3.64 -10.57
N ILE A 71 5.16 3.36 -11.81
CA ILE A 71 4.65 2.05 -12.21
C ILE A 71 5.53 1.50 -13.33
N GLU A 72 6.15 0.35 -13.06
CA GLU A 72 6.98 -0.39 -14.01
C GLU A 72 6.21 -1.63 -14.49
N LYS A 73 6.18 -1.87 -15.79
CA LYS A 73 5.59 -3.09 -16.36
C LYS A 73 6.68 -4.14 -16.57
N ASN A 74 6.40 -5.37 -16.16
CA ASN A 74 7.28 -6.51 -16.39
C ASN A 74 6.82 -7.30 -17.62
N ASP A 75 7.74 -8.09 -18.19
CA ASP A 75 7.49 -8.91 -19.39
C ASP A 75 6.40 -9.98 -19.18
N ASP A 76 6.18 -10.42 -17.93
CA ASP A 76 5.16 -11.42 -17.56
C ASP A 76 3.74 -10.81 -17.39
N GLY A 77 3.58 -9.52 -17.66
CA GLY A 77 2.31 -8.80 -17.53
C GLY A 77 1.97 -8.35 -16.10
N SER A 78 2.84 -8.65 -15.12
CA SER A 78 2.76 -8.02 -13.80
C SER A 78 3.27 -6.58 -13.82
N VAL A 79 2.91 -5.81 -12.80
CA VAL A 79 3.36 -4.42 -12.67
C VAL A 79 3.90 -4.17 -11.28
N ALA A 80 4.98 -3.41 -11.18
CA ALA A 80 5.58 -3.00 -9.92
C ALA A 80 5.23 -1.54 -9.61
N PHE A 81 4.67 -1.33 -8.42
CA PHE A 81 4.47 -0.02 -7.83
C PHE A 81 5.70 0.32 -7.00
N GLU A 82 6.40 1.38 -7.39
CA GLU A 82 7.60 1.89 -6.72
C GLU A 82 7.28 3.23 -6.04
N PHE A 83 7.63 3.32 -4.77
CA PHE A 83 7.51 4.55 -3.97
C PHE A 83 8.91 4.97 -3.51
N PRO A 84 9.40 6.15 -3.92
CA PRO A 84 10.75 6.61 -3.59
C PRO A 84 10.89 7.06 -2.12
N GLU A 85 9.77 7.28 -1.43
CA GLU A 85 9.71 7.61 -0.01
C GLU A 85 8.51 6.90 0.64
N CYS A 86 8.49 6.87 1.98
CA CYS A 86 7.38 6.28 2.71
C CYS A 86 6.29 7.31 2.99
N TYR A 87 5.10 7.12 2.40
CA TYR A 87 3.94 7.99 2.59
C TYR A 87 3.06 7.62 3.80
N CYS A 88 3.42 6.60 4.58
CA CYS A 88 2.67 6.22 5.76
C CYS A 88 2.87 7.24 6.89
N GLU A 89 1.78 7.89 7.32
CA GLU A 89 1.86 8.92 8.36
C GLU A 89 2.38 8.40 9.70
N LEU A 90 2.08 7.14 10.04
CA LEU A 90 2.59 6.51 11.26
C LEU A 90 4.12 6.43 11.27
N TYR A 91 4.72 6.19 10.10
CA TYR A 91 6.18 6.21 9.96
C TYR A 91 6.72 7.64 9.90
N ARG A 92 6.13 8.52 9.07
CA ARG A 92 6.60 9.91 8.92
C ARG A 92 6.57 10.71 10.22
N GLN A 93 5.61 10.42 11.10
CA GLN A 93 5.50 11.03 12.42
C GLN A 93 6.39 10.35 13.48
N GLY A 94 7.12 9.30 13.12
CA GLY A 94 8.03 8.58 14.01
C GLY A 94 7.32 7.72 15.07
N TYR A 95 6.07 7.30 14.81
CA TYR A 95 5.34 6.43 15.73
C TYR A 95 5.68 4.96 15.54
N VAL A 96 5.90 4.52 14.29
CA VAL A 96 6.10 3.11 13.96
C VAL A 96 7.31 2.97 13.03
N THR A 97 8.15 1.97 13.30
CA THR A 97 9.37 1.66 12.53
C THR A 97 9.43 0.21 12.07
N ALA A 98 8.54 -0.64 12.59
CA ALA A 98 8.42 -2.05 12.21
C ALA A 98 8.06 -2.22 10.72
N PRO A 99 8.89 -2.93 9.91
CA PRO A 99 8.56 -3.24 8.51
C PRO A 99 7.24 -4.01 8.35
N GLU A 100 6.80 -4.70 9.40
CA GLU A 100 5.53 -5.40 9.48
C GLU A 100 4.33 -4.48 9.25
N LEU A 101 4.47 -3.17 9.51
CA LEU A 101 3.46 -2.17 9.16
C LEU A 101 3.17 -2.13 7.66
N CYS A 102 4.14 -2.44 6.81
CA CYS A 102 3.99 -2.37 5.35
C CYS A 102 2.98 -3.40 4.80
N GLU A 103 2.56 -4.37 5.61
CA GLU A 103 1.39 -5.21 5.29
C GLU A 103 0.12 -4.36 5.06
N CYS A 104 -0.04 -3.27 5.82
CA CYS A 104 -1.12 -2.31 5.59
C CYS A 104 -1.07 -1.70 4.18
N SER A 105 0.13 -1.39 3.67
CA SER A 105 0.30 -0.85 2.31
C SER A 105 -0.02 -1.90 1.24
N ARG A 106 0.40 -3.16 1.45
CA ARG A 106 0.07 -4.29 0.56
C ARG A 106 -1.45 -4.48 0.45
N LEU A 107 -2.13 -4.51 1.59
CA LEU A 107 -3.59 -4.65 1.66
C LEU A 107 -4.31 -3.43 1.09
N SER A 108 -3.82 -2.21 1.34
CA SER A 108 -4.41 -0.99 0.80
C SER A 108 -4.31 -0.93 -0.72
N LEU A 109 -3.21 -1.41 -1.31
CA LEU A 109 -3.09 -1.48 -2.76
C LEU A 109 -4.10 -2.46 -3.37
N ILE A 110 -4.35 -3.59 -2.71
CA ILE A 110 -5.44 -4.51 -3.11
C ILE A 110 -6.78 -3.78 -3.07
N ASP A 111 -7.11 -3.12 -1.95
CA ASP A 111 -8.38 -2.40 -1.79
C ASP A 111 -8.55 -1.29 -2.86
N ASN A 112 -7.47 -0.60 -3.26
CA ASN A 112 -7.51 0.40 -4.32
C ASN A 112 -7.88 -0.19 -5.68
N PHE A 113 -7.29 -1.34 -6.05
CA PHE A 113 -7.65 -2.05 -7.28
C PHE A 113 -9.07 -2.61 -7.21
N GLU A 114 -9.47 -3.20 -6.09
CA GLU A 114 -10.82 -3.76 -5.92
C GLU A 114 -11.91 -2.68 -5.96
N ALA A 115 -11.62 -1.47 -5.47
CA ALA A 115 -12.54 -0.34 -5.61
C ALA A 115 -12.83 0.00 -7.08
N ALA A 116 -11.82 -0.13 -7.96
CA ALA A 116 -11.93 0.20 -9.37
C ALA A 116 -12.47 -0.96 -10.23
N MET A 117 -11.97 -2.18 -10.01
CA MET A 117 -12.16 -3.34 -10.90
C MET A 117 -13.02 -4.45 -10.28
N GLY A 118 -13.43 -4.29 -9.02
CA GLY A 118 -14.17 -5.28 -8.25
C GLY A 118 -13.29 -6.30 -7.51
N PRO A 119 -13.88 -7.08 -6.59
CA PRO A 119 -13.12 -7.96 -5.70
C PRO A 119 -12.35 -9.07 -6.41
N GLY A 120 -11.14 -9.38 -5.91
CA GLY A 120 -10.29 -10.46 -6.41
C GLY A 120 -9.74 -10.21 -7.82
N CYS A 121 -9.55 -8.94 -8.20
CA CYS A 121 -8.98 -8.57 -9.50
C CYS A 121 -7.44 -8.67 -9.53
N VAL A 122 -6.77 -8.62 -8.37
CA VAL A 122 -5.31 -8.63 -8.26
C VAL A 122 -4.81 -9.46 -7.08
N GLU A 123 -3.59 -9.96 -7.20
CA GLU A 123 -2.71 -10.36 -6.11
C GLU A 123 -1.61 -9.30 -5.94
N VAL A 124 -1.22 -9.01 -4.70
CA VAL A 124 -0.16 -8.05 -4.38
C VAL A 124 0.84 -8.67 -3.43
N GLU A 125 2.11 -8.60 -3.81
CA GLU A 125 3.27 -9.03 -3.04
C GLU A 125 4.11 -7.81 -2.64
N LEU A 126 4.50 -7.72 -1.36
CA LEU A 126 5.45 -6.72 -0.89
C LEU A 126 6.87 -7.24 -1.10
N ILE A 127 7.61 -6.66 -2.06
CA ILE A 127 8.96 -7.12 -2.42
C ILE A 127 10.00 -6.52 -1.48
N ARG A 128 9.90 -5.22 -1.19
CA ARG A 128 10.79 -4.48 -0.28
C ARG A 128 10.09 -3.22 0.23
N SER A 129 10.56 -2.71 1.36
CA SER A 129 10.07 -1.46 1.94
C SER A 129 11.20 -0.66 2.60
N ILE A 130 10.99 0.65 2.70
CA ILE A 130 11.89 1.57 3.40
C ILE A 130 11.97 1.23 4.89
N LEU A 131 10.86 0.83 5.53
CA LEU A 131 10.88 0.36 6.91
C LEU A 131 11.69 -0.94 7.08
N GLY A 132 11.86 -1.71 5.99
CA GLY A 132 12.75 -2.88 5.92
C GLY A 132 14.20 -2.54 5.58
N GLY A 133 14.55 -1.25 5.45
CA GLY A 133 15.90 -0.78 5.15
C GLY A 133 16.25 -0.65 3.66
N ALA A 134 15.27 -0.77 2.76
CA ALA A 134 15.49 -0.50 1.33
C ALA A 134 15.44 1.00 1.01
N ASP A 135 16.01 1.41 -0.13
CA ASP A 135 15.95 2.80 -0.59
C ASP A 135 14.55 3.20 -1.10
N THR A 136 13.78 2.23 -1.59
CA THR A 136 12.40 2.42 -2.09
C THR A 136 11.48 1.31 -1.59
N CYS A 137 10.17 1.58 -1.58
CA CYS A 137 9.16 0.53 -1.42
C CYS A 137 8.77 -0.01 -2.80
N ARG A 138 8.74 -1.35 -2.95
CA ARG A 138 8.28 -2.01 -4.18
C ARG A 138 7.20 -3.02 -3.85
N LEU A 139 6.04 -2.87 -4.49
CA LEU A 139 4.95 -3.85 -4.45
C LEU A 139 4.70 -4.40 -5.85
N LEU A 140 4.65 -5.71 -5.97
CA LEU A 140 4.37 -6.39 -7.23
C LEU A 140 2.89 -6.73 -7.31
N VAL A 141 2.25 -6.36 -8.40
CA VAL A 141 0.83 -6.58 -8.66
C VAL A 141 0.67 -7.54 -9.82
N ARG A 142 -0.11 -8.60 -9.60
CA ARG A 142 -0.49 -9.59 -10.63
C ARG A 142 -2.00 -9.53 -10.83
N PHE A 143 -2.44 -9.32 -12.07
CA PHE A 143 -3.86 -9.28 -12.40
C PHE A 143 -4.41 -10.71 -12.52
N LEU A 144 -5.50 -11.01 -11.81
CA LEU A 144 -6.14 -12.32 -11.78
C LEU A 144 -7.30 -12.44 -12.78
N ARG A 145 -7.80 -11.30 -13.25
CA ARG A 145 -8.88 -11.19 -14.23
C ARG A 145 -8.51 -10.14 -15.28
N GLY A 146 -8.80 -10.46 -16.54
CA GLY A 146 -8.63 -9.58 -17.70
C GLY A 146 -9.89 -8.79 -17.99
#